data_AF-A0A6N7JNF7-F1
#
_entry.id   AF-A0A6N7JNF7-F1
#
_cell.length_a   1.000
_cell.length_b   1.000
_cell.length_c   1.000
_cell.angle_alpha   90.00
_cell.angle_beta   90.00
_cell.angle_gamma   90.00
#
_symmetry.space_group_name_H-M   'P 1'
#
loop_
_entity.id
_entity.type
_entity.pdbx_description
1 polymer ?
#
loop_
_entity_poly.entity_id
_entity_poly.type
_entity_poly.pdbx_seq_one_letter_code
_entity_poly.pdbx_strand_id
1 'polypeptide(L)'
;MDDRQVNMLNSDDGDPAFKMALGRLPSAADLCSQSTISRLENRPDARALLRMGRAVIALYCASFRQVPQRIVLDIDDAFDATHDHQQLWLFNAHYDEYGFQPIIVFDGEGRFVAALLRPARRPSGREIASTCVAWSG
;
A
#
# COMPACT_ATOMS: atom_id res chain seq x y z
N MET A 1 -14.52 -3.17 -7.77
CA MET A 1 -15.07 -1.88 -7.27
C MET A 1 -14.13 -0.81 -7.83
N ASP A 2 -14.63 0.02 -8.76
CA ASP A 2 -13.89 0.94 -9.65
C ASP A 2 -13.14 2.06 -8.88
N ASP A 3 -11.87 2.33 -9.21
CA ASP A 3 -11.01 3.42 -8.69
C ASP A 3 -11.65 4.80 -8.83
N ARG A 4 -12.66 4.95 -9.72
CA ARG A 4 -13.52 6.14 -9.74
C ARG A 4 -14.16 6.41 -8.38
N GLN A 5 -14.50 5.40 -7.58
CA GLN A 5 -15.15 5.62 -6.28
C GLN A 5 -14.20 6.15 -5.20
N VAL A 6 -12.90 5.81 -5.26
CA VAL A 6 -11.94 6.25 -4.22
C VAL A 6 -11.55 7.71 -4.43
N ASN A 7 -11.65 8.21 -5.66
CA ASN A 7 -11.31 9.60 -6.01
C ASN A 7 -12.52 10.52 -6.24
N MET A 8 -13.74 9.99 -6.43
CA MET A 8 -14.96 10.80 -6.56
C MET A 8 -15.26 11.64 -5.31
N LEU A 9 -14.86 11.15 -4.13
CA LEU A 9 -15.00 11.88 -2.87
C LEU A 9 -14.10 13.13 -2.76
N ASN A 10 -13.29 13.45 -3.78
CA ASN A 10 -12.45 14.65 -3.80
C ASN A 10 -12.81 15.62 -4.91
N SER A 11 -13.34 15.15 -6.04
CA SER A 11 -13.60 15.98 -7.21
C SER A 11 -14.90 16.76 -7.12
N ASP A 12 -15.93 16.21 -6.48
CA ASP A 12 -17.29 16.73 -6.56
C ASP A 12 -17.64 17.67 -5.39
N ASP A 13 -16.86 17.65 -4.29
CA ASP A 13 -17.07 18.47 -3.10
C ASP A 13 -16.66 19.94 -3.27
N GLY A 14 -15.77 20.19 -4.22
CA GLY A 14 -15.38 21.53 -4.70
C GLY A 14 -16.32 22.07 -5.78
N ASP A 15 -17.24 21.23 -6.31
CA ASP A 15 -18.09 21.60 -7.44
C ASP A 15 -19.04 22.74 -7.04
N PRO A 16 -18.97 23.90 -7.73
CA PRO A 16 -19.88 25.02 -7.53
C PRO A 16 -21.35 24.62 -7.57
N ALA A 17 -21.74 23.67 -8.43
CA ALA A 17 -23.11 23.21 -8.60
C ALA A 17 -23.64 22.49 -7.36
N PHE A 18 -22.84 21.62 -6.74
CA PHE A 18 -23.21 20.93 -5.49
C PHE A 18 -23.30 21.90 -4.31
N LYS A 19 -22.40 22.88 -4.23
CA LYS A 19 -22.46 23.94 -3.21
C LYS A 19 -23.73 24.78 -3.34
N MET A 20 -24.09 25.18 -4.55
CA MET A 20 -25.31 25.93 -4.83
C MET A 20 -26.59 25.12 -4.54
N ALA A 21 -26.61 23.83 -4.86
CA ALA A 21 -27.73 22.93 -4.55
C ALA A 21 -28.00 22.83 -3.03
N LEU A 22 -26.97 23.00 -2.21
CA LEU A 22 -27.05 23.06 -0.75
C LEU A 22 -27.21 24.49 -0.19
N GLY A 23 -27.46 25.49 -1.05
CA GLY A 23 -27.64 26.89 -0.66
C GLY A 23 -26.36 27.62 -0.24
N ARG A 24 -25.19 27.08 -0.56
CA ARG A 24 -23.89 27.72 -0.30
C ARG A 24 -23.40 28.51 -1.51
N LEU A 25 -22.61 29.57 -1.26
CA LEU A 25 -21.92 30.29 -2.32
C LEU A 25 -20.88 29.37 -3.00
N PRO A 26 -20.66 29.50 -4.32
CA PRO A 26 -19.59 28.78 -5.03
C PRO A 26 -18.20 28.95 -4.40
N SER A 27 -17.93 30.14 -3.83
CA SER A 27 -16.69 30.48 -3.15
C SER A 27 -16.63 30.03 -1.69
N ALA A 28 -17.69 29.40 -1.17
CA ALA A 28 -17.68 28.86 0.18
C ALA A 28 -16.74 27.66 0.29
N ALA A 29 -16.31 27.37 1.52
CA ALA A 29 -15.48 26.22 1.83
C ALA A 29 -16.07 24.92 1.27
N ASP A 30 -15.18 24.00 0.89
CA ASP A 30 -15.54 22.70 0.34
C ASP A 30 -16.44 21.91 1.31
N LEU A 31 -17.29 21.07 0.74
CA LEU A 31 -18.34 20.38 1.49
C LEU A 31 -17.76 19.31 2.42
N CYS A 32 -16.73 18.60 1.94
CA CYS A 32 -16.01 17.57 2.65
C CYS A 32 -14.51 17.63 2.31
N SER A 33 -13.70 16.93 3.10
CA SER A 33 -12.28 16.71 2.82
C SER A 33 -12.02 15.23 2.51
N GLN A 34 -10.95 14.95 1.78
CA GLN A 34 -10.48 13.57 1.52
C GLN A 34 -10.50 12.71 2.80
N SER A 35 -11.04 11.49 2.67
CA SER A 35 -11.12 10.53 3.77
C SER A 35 -9.74 10.26 4.37
N THR A 36 -9.70 9.87 5.66
CA THR A 36 -8.42 9.56 6.34
C THR A 36 -7.65 8.43 5.64
N ILE A 37 -8.35 7.43 5.11
CA ILE A 37 -7.77 6.30 4.38
C ILE A 37 -7.15 6.78 3.06
N SER A 38 -7.89 7.54 2.25
CA SER A 38 -7.39 8.03 0.98
C SER A 38 -6.23 9.02 1.17
N ARG A 39 -6.24 9.83 2.23
CA ARG A 39 -5.06 10.64 2.63
C ARG A 39 -3.87 9.78 3.03
N LEU A 40 -4.09 8.70 3.78
CA LEU A 40 -3.03 7.79 4.20
C LEU A 40 -2.39 7.06 3.01
N GLU A 41 -3.17 6.72 1.98
CA GLU A 41 -2.66 6.06 0.77
C GLU A 41 -1.84 7.02 -0.11
N ASN A 42 -2.30 8.27 -0.25
CA ASN A 42 -1.74 9.20 -1.24
C ASN A 42 -0.68 10.17 -0.69
N ARG A 43 -0.53 10.30 0.64
CA ARG A 43 0.34 11.30 1.28
C ARG A 43 1.75 10.83 1.66
N PRO A 44 2.00 9.57 2.07
CA PRO A 44 3.34 9.13 2.47
C PRO A 44 4.35 9.25 1.33
N ASP A 45 5.49 9.88 1.62
CA ASP A 45 6.66 9.84 0.74
C ASP A 45 7.53 8.60 1.03
N ALA A 46 8.56 8.38 0.23
CA ALA A 46 9.48 7.25 0.41
C ALA A 46 10.10 7.19 1.82
N ARG A 47 10.36 8.34 2.46
CA ARG A 47 10.92 8.39 3.81
C ARG A 47 9.87 7.98 4.85
N ALA A 48 8.63 8.42 4.70
CA ALA A 48 7.52 8.00 5.54
C ALA A 48 7.30 6.49 5.43
N LEU A 49 7.32 5.93 4.22
CA LEU A 49 7.21 4.49 3.99
C LEU A 49 8.33 3.70 4.68
N LEU A 50 9.59 4.16 4.59
CA LEU A 50 10.71 3.54 5.30
C LEU A 50 10.54 3.59 6.83
N ARG A 51 10.02 4.70 7.37
CA ARG A 51 9.74 4.83 8.81
C ARG A 51 8.60 3.92 9.24
N MET A 52 7.55 3.80 8.43
CA MET A 52 6.44 2.87 8.67
C MET A 52 6.93 1.42 8.65
N GLY A 53 7.74 1.03 7.67
CA GLY A 53 8.34 -0.32 7.62
C GLY A 53 9.18 -0.63 8.87
N ARG A 54 9.99 0.33 9.33
CA ARG A 54 10.72 0.19 10.61
C ARG A 54 9.80 0.04 11.82
N ALA A 55 8.69 0.77 11.86
CA ALA A 55 7.70 0.66 12.93
C ALA A 55 7.02 -0.72 12.94
N VAL A 56 6.69 -1.26 11.76
CA VAL A 56 6.15 -2.62 11.62
C VAL A 56 7.14 -3.66 12.15
N ILE A 57 8.42 -3.57 11.77
CA ILE A 57 9.46 -4.47 12.29
C ILE A 57 9.59 -4.34 13.81
N ALA A 58 9.57 -3.11 14.34
CA ALA A 58 9.63 -2.89 15.78
C ALA A 58 8.43 -3.52 16.52
N LEU A 59 7.23 -3.43 15.96
CA LEU A 59 6.03 -4.09 16.50
C LEU A 59 6.16 -5.61 16.49
N TYR A 60 6.69 -6.18 15.40
CA TYR A 60 6.99 -7.60 15.32
C TYR A 60 7.99 -8.02 16.41
N CYS A 61 9.11 -7.30 16.56
CA CYS A 61 10.09 -7.57 17.61
C CYS A 61 9.49 -7.45 19.02
N ALA A 62 8.59 -6.48 19.24
CA ALA A 62 7.91 -6.30 20.52
C ALA A 62 6.84 -7.36 20.82
N SER A 63 6.43 -8.16 19.83
CA SER A 63 5.47 -9.25 20.01
C SER A 63 6.04 -10.43 20.80
N PHE A 64 7.37 -10.54 20.91
CA PHE A 64 8.04 -11.62 21.62
C PHE A 64 8.10 -11.36 23.13
N ARG A 65 7.55 -12.27 23.94
CA ARG A 65 7.78 -12.28 25.40
C ARG A 65 9.21 -12.68 25.76
N GLN A 66 9.79 -13.58 24.97
CA GLN A 66 11.19 -14.00 25.05
C GLN A 66 11.73 -14.05 23.61
N VAL A 67 12.90 -13.45 23.40
CA VAL A 67 13.52 -13.40 22.07
C VAL A 67 13.92 -14.82 21.64
N PRO A 68 13.46 -15.32 20.49
CA PRO A 68 13.81 -16.64 20.01
C PRO A 68 15.25 -16.67 19.49
N GLN A 69 15.91 -17.82 19.61
CA GLN A 69 17.26 -18.01 19.05
C GLN A 69 17.27 -18.18 17.52
N ARG A 70 16.12 -18.51 16.94
CA ARG A 70 15.92 -18.70 15.50
C ARG A 70 14.52 -18.21 15.13
N ILE A 71 14.45 -17.49 14.02
CA ILE A 71 13.19 -17.14 13.36
C ILE A 71 13.24 -17.79 11.98
N VAL A 72 12.19 -18.53 11.62
CA VAL A 72 11.97 -19.01 10.25
C VAL A 72 11.02 -18.02 9.60
N LEU A 73 11.37 -17.57 8.39
CA LEU A 73 10.59 -16.60 7.64
C LEU A 73 10.04 -17.25 6.37
N ASP A 74 8.74 -17.12 6.18
CA ASP A 74 8.03 -17.47 4.96
C ASP A 74 7.88 -16.19 4.14
N ILE A 75 8.44 -16.20 2.92
CA ILE A 75 8.45 -15.06 2.01
C ILE A 75 7.67 -15.46 0.76
N ASP A 76 6.45 -14.95 0.66
CA ASP A 76 5.55 -15.27 -0.43
C ASP A 76 5.28 -14.02 -1.27
N ASP A 77 5.10 -14.20 -2.57
CA ASP A 77 4.47 -13.23 -3.44
C ASP A 77 2.99 -13.56 -3.64
N ALA A 78 2.15 -12.53 -3.61
CA ALA A 78 0.74 -12.63 -3.98
C ALA A 78 0.50 -11.79 -5.24
N PHE A 79 -0.58 -12.07 -5.98
CA PHE A 79 -1.05 -11.20 -7.06
C PHE A 79 -2.30 -10.44 -6.57
N ASP A 80 -2.29 -9.13 -6.79
CA ASP A 80 -3.39 -8.24 -6.43
C ASP A 80 -3.82 -7.46 -7.67
N ALA A 81 -5.01 -7.76 -8.19
CA ALA A 81 -5.54 -7.15 -9.40
C ALA A 81 -5.91 -5.68 -9.15
N THR A 82 -5.39 -4.79 -9.99
CA THR A 82 -5.74 -3.36 -9.92
C THR A 82 -7.10 -3.15 -10.57
N HIS A 83 -7.93 -2.32 -9.95
CA HIS A 83 -9.23 -2.01 -10.49
C HIS A 83 -9.17 -0.94 -11.61
N ASP A 84 -8.22 0.00 -11.56
CA ASP A 84 -7.88 0.90 -12.67
C ASP A 84 -6.39 1.34 -12.66
N HIS A 85 -6.10 2.63 -12.90
CA HIS A 85 -4.76 3.18 -13.14
C HIS A 85 -3.98 3.54 -11.86
N GLN A 86 -4.03 2.68 -10.85
CA GLN A 86 -3.33 2.89 -9.57
C GLN A 86 -1.81 2.95 -9.79
N GLN A 87 -1.08 3.83 -9.09
CA GLN A 87 0.38 3.92 -9.25
C GLN A 87 1.05 2.54 -9.12
N LEU A 88 2.01 2.23 -10.01
CA LEU A 88 2.71 0.94 -10.12
C LEU A 88 1.92 -0.21 -10.78
N TRP A 89 0.71 0.02 -11.29
CA TRP A 89 -0.02 -0.95 -12.09
C TRP A 89 0.78 -1.36 -13.34
N LEU A 90 1.10 -2.65 -13.45
CA LEU A 90 1.76 -3.23 -14.64
C LEU A 90 1.01 -4.49 -15.06
N PHE A 91 0.99 -4.74 -16.37
CA PHE A 91 0.41 -5.96 -16.93
C PHE A 91 1.27 -7.18 -16.57
N ASN A 92 0.61 -8.23 -16.09
CA ASN A 92 1.25 -9.52 -15.82
C ASN A 92 0.68 -10.61 -16.72
N ALA A 93 1.48 -11.06 -17.70
CA ALA A 93 1.06 -12.08 -18.66
C ALA A 93 0.77 -13.46 -18.06
N HIS A 94 1.23 -13.76 -16.84
CA HIS A 94 0.90 -15.02 -16.17
C HIS A 94 -0.53 -15.03 -15.62
N TYR A 95 -0.99 -13.87 -15.13
CA TYR A 95 -2.33 -13.67 -14.59
C TYR A 95 -3.30 -13.06 -15.62
N ASP A 96 -2.79 -12.66 -16.79
CA ASP A 96 -3.53 -11.98 -17.86
C ASP A 96 -4.28 -10.71 -17.39
N GLU A 97 -3.70 -10.01 -16.41
CA GLU A 97 -4.34 -8.87 -15.74
C GLU A 97 -3.31 -7.83 -15.29
N TYR A 98 -3.76 -6.60 -15.08
CA TYR A 98 -2.97 -5.54 -14.46
C TYR A 98 -3.04 -5.66 -12.95
N GLY A 99 -1.90 -5.48 -12.28
CA GLY A 99 -1.91 -5.60 -10.83
C GLY A 99 -0.61 -5.21 -10.15
N PHE A 100 -0.54 -5.62 -8.89
CA PHE A 100 0.66 -5.65 -8.07
C PHE A 100 1.08 -7.08 -7.78
N GLN A 101 2.33 -7.24 -7.38
CA GLN A 101 2.83 -8.52 -6.86
C GLN A 101 3.41 -8.36 -5.46
N PRO A 102 2.63 -7.94 -4.44
CA PRO A 102 3.18 -7.70 -3.11
C PRO A 102 3.95 -8.90 -2.58
N ILE A 103 5.12 -8.64 -1.98
CA ILE A 103 5.83 -9.62 -1.17
C ILE A 103 5.35 -9.46 0.27
N ILE A 104 4.93 -10.55 0.88
CA ILE A 104 4.45 -10.58 2.25
C ILE A 104 5.34 -11.56 3.02
N VAL A 105 5.85 -11.11 4.17
CA VAL A 105 6.75 -11.90 5.01
C VAL A 105 6.03 -12.23 6.31
N PHE A 106 5.93 -13.53 6.58
CA PHE A 106 5.46 -14.08 7.84
C PHE A 106 6.60 -14.82 8.54
N ASP A 107 6.48 -15.01 9.84
CA ASP A 107 7.28 -16.02 10.52
C ASP A 107 6.56 -17.37 10.55
N GLY A 108 7.28 -18.42 10.97
CA GLY A 108 6.72 -19.77 11.05
C GLY A 108 5.57 -19.97 12.06
N GLU A 109 5.23 -18.95 12.86
CA GLU A 109 4.02 -18.93 13.72
C GLU A 109 2.85 -18.17 13.07
N GLY A 110 3.04 -17.66 11.85
CA GLY A 110 2.06 -16.86 11.11
C GLY A 110 1.99 -15.40 11.52
N ARG A 111 2.97 -14.88 12.29
CA ARG A 111 3.03 -13.46 12.64
C ARG A 111 3.52 -12.66 11.45
N PHE A 112 2.85 -11.54 11.17
CA PHE A 112 3.25 -10.62 10.12
C PHE A 112 4.57 -9.91 10.49
N VAL A 113 5.53 -9.91 9.56
CA VAL A 113 6.85 -9.30 9.74
C VAL A 113 6.99 -8.03 8.91
N ALA A 114 6.65 -8.10 7.63
CA ALA A 114 6.75 -6.98 6.70
C ALA A 114 5.96 -7.24 5.41
N ALA A 115 5.62 -6.18 4.69
CA ALA A 115 5.11 -6.24 3.33
C ALA A 115 5.83 -5.23 2.44
N LEU A 116 6.04 -5.58 1.18
CA LEU A 116 6.57 -4.70 0.16
C LEU A 116 5.65 -4.75 -1.07
N LEU A 117 5.01 -3.62 -1.37
CA LEU A 117 4.29 -3.47 -2.63
C LEU A 117 5.28 -3.30 -3.78
N ARG A 118 5.05 -4.02 -4.86
CA ARG A 118 5.85 -3.95 -6.07
C ARG A 118 4.94 -4.06 -7.30
N PRO A 119 5.36 -3.47 -8.43
CA PRO A 119 4.65 -3.67 -9.69
C PRO A 119 4.52 -5.16 -10.01
N ALA A 120 3.42 -5.58 -10.66
CA ALA A 120 3.20 -6.96 -11.09
C ALA A 120 4.09 -7.38 -12.26
N ARG A 121 5.41 -7.29 -12.08
CA ARG A 121 6.41 -7.83 -12.98
C ARG A 121 7.18 -8.94 -12.28
N ARG A 122 7.53 -9.97 -13.05
CA ARG A 122 8.52 -10.98 -12.66
C ARG A 122 9.78 -10.26 -12.14
N PRO A 123 10.25 -10.56 -10.92
CA PRO A 123 11.52 -10.00 -10.46
C PRO A 123 12.64 -10.51 -11.35
N SER A 124 13.55 -9.63 -11.71
CA SER A 124 14.85 -10.06 -12.22
C SER A 124 15.61 -10.81 -11.11
N GLY A 125 16.46 -11.79 -11.45
CA GLY A 125 17.23 -12.53 -10.44
C GLY A 125 18.06 -11.64 -9.49
N ARG A 126 18.38 -10.42 -9.91
CA ARG A 126 19.08 -9.40 -9.11
C ARG A 126 18.20 -8.72 -8.05
N GLU A 127 16.90 -8.57 -8.32
CA GLU A 127 15.90 -8.06 -7.35
C GLU A 127 15.59 -9.10 -6.27
N ILE A 128 15.57 -10.37 -6.65
CA ILE A 128 15.45 -11.49 -5.70
C ILE A 128 16.65 -11.48 -4.74
N ALA A 129 17.87 -11.37 -5.28
CA ALA A 129 19.08 -11.32 -4.48
C ALA A 129 19.15 -10.09 -3.55
N SER A 130 18.73 -8.91 -4.00
CA SER A 130 18.74 -7.70 -3.15
C SER A 130 17.69 -7.74 -2.03
N THR A 131 16.57 -8.44 -2.23
CA THR A 131 15.58 -8.72 -1.17
C THR A 131 16.16 -9.66 -0.11
N CYS A 132 16.90 -10.70 -0.53
CA CYS A 132 17.58 -11.62 0.40
C CYS A 132 18.78 -11.01 1.15
N VAL A 133 19.42 -9.97 0.61
CA VAL A 133 20.65 -9.38 1.18
C VAL A 133 20.37 -8.17 2.09
N ALA A 134 19.14 -7.64 2.09
CA ALA A 134 18.75 -6.51 2.96
C ALA A 134 18.69 -6.83 4.47
N TRP A 135 18.88 -8.11 4.86
CA TRP A 135 19.06 -8.53 6.26
C TRP A 135 20.48 -9.04 6.50
N SER A 136 21.45 -8.14 6.36
CA SER A 136 22.78 -8.31 6.93
C SER A 136 23.29 -6.93 7.36
N GLY A 137 23.05 -6.62 8.64
CA GLY A 137 23.43 -5.37 9.29
C GLY A 137 22.99 -5.36 10.74
#